data_AF-E0SDX5-F1
#
_entry.id   AF-E0SDX5-F1
#
_cell.length_a   1.000
_cell.length_b   1.000
_cell.length_c   1.000
_cell.angle_alpha   90.00
_cell.angle_beta   90.00
_cell.angle_gamma   90.00
#
_symmetry.space_group_name_H-M   'P 1'
#
loop_
_entity.id
_entity.type
_entity.pdbx_description
1 polymer ?
#
loop_
_entity_poly.entity_id
_entity_poly.type
_entity_poly.pdbx_seq_one_letter_code
_entity_poly.pdbx_strand_id
1 'polypeptide(L)'
;MLLFLNALFISGDLIMRNTSIGIFMLTFLPFVSEAATSITIDSQRNCLTAPSMDTLSGTSAKFSLEQGRYVLSLVSNSMNCTSSSSNSCPIDTVMVQGGFKNSRWGVSVTSTPVVVDTTTSPFIAYISDDNCNDNIGQATLLIQKAN
;
A
#
# COMPACT_ATOMS: atom_id res chain seq x y z
N MET A 1 -21.21 17.62 13.25
CA MET A 1 -20.86 18.75 12.36
C MET A 1 -20.20 18.13 11.13
N LEU A 2 -20.78 18.02 9.93
CA LEU A 2 -21.96 18.62 9.31
C LEU A 2 -23.02 17.54 8.94
N LEU A 3 -24.29 17.91 9.09
CA LEU A 3 -25.47 17.25 8.55
C LEU A 3 -25.73 17.82 7.15
N PHE A 4 -25.92 16.97 6.12
CA PHE A 4 -26.54 17.42 4.87
C PHE A 4 -28.03 17.06 4.89
N LEU A 5 -28.82 18.11 5.12
CA LEU A 5 -30.27 18.18 5.08
C LEU A 5 -30.69 18.21 3.60
N ASN A 6 -31.39 17.20 3.08
CA ASN A 6 -32.09 17.30 1.80
C ASN A 6 -33.55 17.65 2.07
N ALA A 7 -33.89 18.91 1.82
CA ALA A 7 -35.26 19.40 1.82
C ALA A 7 -35.97 18.89 0.56
N LEU A 8 -36.99 18.05 0.73
CA LEU A 8 -37.93 17.70 -0.33
C LEU A 8 -39.22 18.51 -0.11
N PHE A 9 -39.42 19.54 -0.92
CA PHE A 9 -40.68 20.28 -0.98
C PHE A 9 -41.78 19.36 -1.54
N ILE A 10 -42.85 19.14 -0.78
CA ILE A 10 -44.09 18.51 -1.27
C ILE A 10 -45.16 19.60 -1.29
N SER A 11 -45.62 20.01 -2.47
CA SER A 11 -46.85 20.78 -2.62
C SER A 11 -47.57 20.41 -3.91
N GLY A 12 -48.81 19.91 -3.76
CA GLY A 12 -49.89 19.93 -4.75
C GLY A 12 -49.79 18.95 -5.94
N ASP A 13 -50.51 17.83 -5.88
CA ASP A 13 -51.84 17.67 -6.50
C ASP A 13 -52.19 16.20 -6.79
N LEU A 14 -53.44 15.85 -6.46
CA LEU A 14 -54.06 14.53 -6.51
C LEU A 14 -54.61 14.23 -7.91
N ILE A 15 -54.06 13.24 -8.64
CA ILE A 15 -54.78 12.49 -9.68
C ILE A 15 -54.34 11.02 -9.66
N MET A 16 -55.23 10.12 -9.23
CA MET A 16 -55.07 8.66 -9.41
C MET A 16 -55.26 8.27 -10.88
N ARG A 17 -54.33 7.47 -11.43
CA ARG A 17 -54.59 6.61 -12.60
C ARG A 17 -53.57 5.46 -12.70
N ASN A 18 -54.09 4.24 -12.52
CA ASN A 18 -53.59 2.94 -12.99
C ASN A 18 -52.14 2.83 -13.49
N THR A 19 -51.33 2.00 -12.83
CA THR A 19 -50.84 0.68 -13.32
C THR A 19 -49.62 0.22 -12.53
N SER A 20 -49.60 -1.08 -12.21
CA SER A 20 -48.41 -1.89 -11.88
C SER A 20 -47.65 -1.56 -10.59
N ILE A 21 -47.93 -2.32 -9.53
CA ILE A 21 -47.02 -2.45 -8.37
C ILE A 21 -45.78 -3.21 -8.86
N GLY A 22 -44.78 -2.47 -9.36
CA GLY A 22 -43.46 -3.00 -9.65
C GLY A 22 -42.66 -3.11 -8.35
N ILE A 23 -42.49 -4.33 -7.84
CA ILE A 23 -41.55 -4.61 -6.75
C ILE A 23 -40.13 -4.44 -7.33
N PHE A 24 -39.51 -3.28 -7.08
CA PHE A 24 -38.09 -3.09 -7.34
C PHE A 24 -37.28 -3.91 -6.32
N MET A 25 -36.87 -5.11 -6.72
CA MET A 25 -35.81 -5.86 -6.03
C MET A 25 -34.49 -5.10 -6.21
N LEU A 26 -34.08 -4.32 -5.21
CA LEU A 26 -32.72 -3.82 -5.09
C LEU A 26 -31.79 -5.01 -4.79
N THR A 27 -31.24 -5.60 -5.85
CA THR A 27 -30.13 -6.54 -5.72
C THR A 27 -28.92 -5.78 -5.18
N PHE A 28 -28.67 -5.91 -3.88
CA PHE A 28 -27.41 -5.50 -3.28
C PHE A 28 -26.29 -6.35 -3.90
N LEU A 29 -25.55 -5.76 -4.85
CA LEU A 29 -24.31 -6.36 -5.32
C LEU A 29 -23.33 -6.37 -4.14
N PRO A 30 -22.79 -7.54 -3.73
CA PRO A 30 -21.71 -7.55 -2.78
C PRO A 30 -20.47 -6.97 -3.47
N PHE A 31 -20.11 -5.72 -3.13
CA PHE A 31 -18.78 -5.22 -3.40
C PHE A 31 -17.82 -6.06 -2.55
N VAL A 32 -17.17 -7.04 -3.17
CA VAL A 32 -16.11 -7.80 -2.51
C VAL A 32 -14.92 -6.86 -2.38
N SER A 33 -14.81 -6.20 -1.23
CA SER A 33 -13.65 -5.40 -0.88
C SER A 33 -12.50 -6.37 -0.59
N GLU A 34 -11.64 -6.65 -1.57
CA GLU A 34 -10.38 -7.34 -1.30
C GLU A 34 -9.56 -6.45 -0.36
N ALA A 35 -9.19 -7.01 0.81
CA ALA A 35 -8.47 -6.26 1.82
C ALA A 35 -7.09 -5.85 1.29
N ALA A 36 -6.80 -4.56 1.31
CA ALA A 36 -5.45 -4.07 1.06
C ALA A 36 -4.56 -4.42 2.25
N THR A 37 -3.40 -5.00 1.99
CA THR A 37 -2.38 -5.24 3.01
C THR A 37 -1.52 -3.99 3.12
N SER A 38 -1.41 -3.44 4.33
CA SER A 38 -0.54 -2.30 4.62
C SER A 38 0.61 -2.74 5.53
N ILE A 39 1.84 -2.49 5.11
CA ILE A 39 3.05 -2.83 5.87
C ILE A 39 3.81 -1.55 6.16
N THR A 40 4.02 -1.27 7.45
CA THR A 40 4.86 -0.17 7.87
C THR A 40 6.33 -0.53 7.67
N ILE A 41 7.06 0.34 6.97
CA ILE A 41 8.51 0.26 6.76
C ILE A 41 9.15 1.40 7.53
N ASP A 42 9.96 1.05 8.51
CA ASP A 42 10.76 1.99 9.30
C ASP A 42 12.15 2.11 8.67
N SER A 43 12.54 3.34 8.32
CA SER A 43 13.75 3.58 7.53
C SER A 43 15.04 3.21 8.26
N GLN A 44 15.03 3.19 9.59
CA GLN A 44 16.17 2.77 10.40
C GLN A 44 16.15 1.26 10.63
N ARG A 45 15.02 0.72 11.10
CA ARG A 45 14.90 -0.70 11.47
C ARG A 45 14.90 -1.63 10.27
N ASN A 46 14.31 -1.22 9.15
CA ASN A 46 14.18 -2.05 7.95
C ASN A 46 15.22 -1.70 6.87
N CYS A 47 16.25 -0.92 7.20
CA CYS A 47 17.34 -0.65 6.28
C CYS A 47 18.37 -1.79 6.26
N LEU A 48 18.89 -2.07 5.08
CA LEU A 48 20.02 -2.95 4.86
C LEU A 48 21.15 -2.11 4.26
N THR A 49 22.29 -2.13 4.93
CA THR A 49 23.52 -1.52 4.41
C THR A 49 23.98 -2.29 3.18
N ALA A 50 24.39 -1.59 2.12
CA ALA A 50 24.99 -2.21 0.92
C ALA A 50 26.13 -3.20 1.30
N PRO A 51 26.43 -4.21 0.46
CA PRO A 51 27.05 -5.47 0.88
C PRO A 51 28.54 -5.43 1.25
N SER A 52 29.09 -4.28 1.66
CA SER A 52 30.48 -4.16 2.09
C SER A 52 30.70 -4.46 3.58
N MET A 53 29.65 -4.60 4.39
CA MET A 53 29.77 -4.83 5.83
C MET A 53 28.80 -5.94 6.27
N ASP A 54 29.33 -7.09 6.70
CA ASP A 54 28.61 -8.25 7.26
C ASP A 54 27.83 -7.94 8.57
N THR A 55 27.78 -6.68 8.99
CA THR A 55 26.99 -6.21 10.13
C THR A 55 25.75 -5.49 9.63
N LEU A 56 24.77 -6.26 9.15
CA LEU A 56 23.45 -5.79 8.72
C LEU A 56 22.81 -4.95 9.84
N SER A 57 22.83 -3.63 9.72
CA SER A 57 22.14 -2.73 10.65
C SER A 57 20.68 -2.59 10.25
N GLY A 58 19.90 -3.66 10.43
CA GLY A 58 18.44 -3.67 10.27
C GLY A 58 17.87 -5.05 9.90
N THR A 59 16.57 -5.24 10.17
CA THR A 59 15.81 -6.45 9.84
C THR A 59 14.78 -6.12 8.78
N SER A 60 14.84 -6.75 7.60
CA SER A 60 13.83 -6.55 6.56
C SER A 60 12.42 -6.90 7.06
N ALA A 61 11.42 -6.13 6.62
CA ALA A 61 10.02 -6.45 6.88
C ALA A 61 9.65 -7.70 6.08
N LYS A 62 9.28 -8.78 6.76
CA LYS A 62 8.90 -10.05 6.13
C LYS A 62 7.39 -10.18 6.10
N PHE A 63 6.86 -10.63 4.98
CA PHE A 63 5.42 -10.87 4.81
C PHE A 63 5.17 -11.97 3.78
N SER A 64 3.96 -12.50 3.79
CA SER A 64 3.51 -13.52 2.86
C SER A 64 2.27 -13.01 2.14
N LEU A 65 2.26 -13.15 0.83
CA LEU A 65 1.09 -12.94 -0.02
C LEU A 65 0.77 -14.28 -0.69
N GLU A 66 -0.52 -14.47 -0.98
CA GLU A 66 -0.95 -15.57 -1.84
C GLU A 66 -0.43 -15.40 -3.27
N GLN A 67 -0.50 -16.45 -4.08
CA GLN A 67 -0.22 -16.35 -5.50
C GLN A 67 -1.25 -15.42 -6.18
N GLY A 68 -0.78 -14.48 -7.00
CA GLY A 68 -1.67 -13.54 -7.69
C GLY A 68 -0.95 -12.34 -8.30
N ARG A 69 -1.73 -11.37 -8.76
CA ARG A 69 -1.25 -10.07 -9.24
C ARG A 69 -1.50 -9.01 -8.19
N TYR A 70 -0.50 -8.19 -7.89
CA TYR A 70 -0.59 -7.14 -6.87
C TYR A 70 -0.10 -5.80 -7.41
N VAL A 71 -0.74 -4.73 -6.96
CA VAL A 71 -0.29 -3.35 -7.09
C VAL A 71 0.41 -2.98 -5.78
N LEU A 72 1.68 -2.62 -5.87
CA LEU A 72 2.50 -2.14 -4.77
C LEU A 72 2.69 -0.64 -4.91
N SER A 73 2.50 0.11 -3.83
CA SER A 73 2.76 1.55 -3.82
C SER A 73 3.22 2.00 -2.44
N LEU A 74 4.04 3.05 -2.41
CA LEU A 74 4.47 3.69 -1.18
C LEU A 74 3.55 4.86 -0.86
N VAL A 75 2.90 4.82 0.30
CA VAL A 75 2.03 5.88 0.80
C VAL A 75 2.52 6.39 2.15
N SER A 76 2.11 7.60 2.52
CA SER A 76 2.48 8.25 3.79
C SER A 76 3.99 8.24 4.06
N ASN A 77 4.79 8.50 3.02
CA ASN A 77 6.24 8.44 3.12
C ASN A 77 6.81 9.70 3.78
N SER A 78 7.50 9.51 4.91
CA SER A 78 8.23 10.54 5.65
C SER A 78 9.73 10.20 5.81
N MET A 79 10.20 9.16 5.12
CA MET A 79 11.55 8.64 5.28
C MET A 79 12.60 9.61 4.72
N ASN A 80 13.68 9.78 5.47
CA ASN A 80 14.76 10.69 5.15
C ASN A 80 16.04 10.24 5.86
N CYS A 81 17.21 10.51 5.29
CA CYS A 81 18.48 10.36 6.00
C CYS A 81 18.99 11.72 6.48
N THR A 82 19.63 11.74 7.65
CA THR A 82 20.32 12.94 8.16
C THR A 82 21.81 12.85 7.90
N SER A 83 22.31 13.49 6.84
CA SER A 83 23.76 13.59 6.67
C SER A 83 24.37 14.57 7.69
N SER A 84 25.59 14.28 8.12
CA SER A 84 26.41 15.16 8.98
C SER A 84 26.68 16.56 8.38
N SER A 85 26.32 16.77 7.11
CA SER A 85 26.53 18.02 6.35
C SER A 85 25.30 18.92 6.26
N SER A 86 24.25 18.70 7.08
CA SER A 86 22.96 19.43 7.03
C SER A 86 22.16 19.22 5.74
N ASN A 87 22.57 18.29 4.88
CA ASN A 87 21.81 17.89 3.69
C ASN A 87 20.94 16.69 4.06
N SER A 88 19.63 16.84 3.90
CA SER A 88 18.67 15.74 3.99
C SER A 88 18.70 14.93 2.70
N CYS A 89 18.71 13.59 2.77
CA CYS A 89 18.50 12.76 1.60
C CYS A 89 17.12 12.08 1.67
N PRO A 90 16.13 12.53 0.85
CA PRO A 90 14.81 11.93 0.88
C PRO A 90 14.89 10.47 0.41
N ILE A 91 14.30 9.57 1.20
CA ILE A 91 14.24 8.14 0.88
C ILE A 91 12.85 7.88 0.34
N ASP A 92 12.72 7.77 -0.99
CA ASP A 92 11.44 7.60 -1.68
C ASP A 92 11.18 6.17 -2.18
N THR A 93 12.13 5.28 -1.94
CA THR A 93 12.18 3.95 -2.55
C THR A 93 12.28 2.87 -1.49
N VAL A 94 11.35 1.90 -1.54
CA VAL A 94 11.42 0.63 -0.81
C VAL A 94 11.73 -0.49 -1.79
N MET A 95 12.73 -1.30 -1.48
CA MET A 95 13.05 -2.50 -2.24
C MET A 95 12.15 -3.63 -1.76
N VAL A 96 11.35 -4.22 -2.66
CA VAL A 96 10.55 -5.40 -2.40
C VAL A 96 11.13 -6.56 -3.17
N GLN A 97 11.50 -7.63 -2.48
CA GLN A 97 11.98 -8.87 -3.08
C GLN A 97 11.02 -10.02 -2.75
N GLY A 98 10.77 -10.84 -3.75
CA GLY A 98 9.95 -12.03 -3.64
C GLY A 98 10.70 -13.27 -4.12
N GLY A 99 10.23 -14.42 -3.62
CA GLY A 99 10.68 -15.72 -4.08
C GLY A 99 11.84 -16.31 -3.31
N PHE A 100 12.08 -17.60 -3.54
CA PHE A 100 12.98 -18.42 -2.76
C PHE A 100 13.95 -19.18 -3.69
N LYS A 101 15.21 -19.31 -3.24
CA LYS A 101 16.30 -19.97 -4.00
C LYS A 101 16.47 -19.43 -5.43
N ASN A 102 16.09 -20.20 -6.44
CA ASN A 102 16.45 -19.97 -7.85
C ASN A 102 15.44 -19.10 -8.61
N SER A 103 14.34 -18.69 -7.97
CA SER A 103 13.32 -17.82 -8.56
C SER A 103 13.14 -16.57 -7.69
N ARG A 104 14.22 -15.82 -7.53
CA ARG A 104 14.21 -14.53 -6.83
C ARG A 104 13.94 -13.42 -7.82
N TRP A 105 13.15 -12.45 -7.40
CA TRP A 105 12.92 -11.22 -8.13
C TRP A 105 12.89 -10.06 -7.14
N GLY A 106 13.12 -8.86 -7.66
CA GLY A 106 13.06 -7.63 -6.86
C GLY A 106 12.55 -6.47 -7.69
N VAL A 107 11.82 -5.56 -7.04
CA VAL A 107 11.33 -4.32 -7.62
C VAL A 107 11.54 -3.17 -6.65
N SER A 108 11.77 -1.99 -7.20
CA SER A 108 11.78 -0.74 -6.46
C SER A 108 10.35 -0.18 -6.41
N VAL A 109 9.81 0.01 -5.21
CA VAL A 109 8.48 0.58 -5.00
C VAL A 109 8.63 2.02 -4.53
N THR A 110 7.97 2.93 -5.22
CA THR A 110 7.92 4.37 -4.90
C THR A 110 6.46 4.81 -4.72
N SER A 111 6.21 6.12 -4.68
CA SER A 111 4.84 6.66 -4.76
C SER A 111 4.13 6.31 -6.07
N THR A 112 4.88 5.99 -7.13
CA THR A 112 4.31 5.48 -8.38
C THR A 112 3.99 4.00 -8.23
N PRO A 113 2.73 3.57 -8.41
CA PRO A 113 2.36 2.18 -8.24
C PRO A 113 3.05 1.25 -9.24
N VAL A 114 3.48 0.09 -8.77
CA VAL A 114 4.11 -0.96 -9.58
C VAL A 114 3.27 -2.22 -9.50
N VAL A 115 3.03 -2.86 -10.64
CA VAL A 115 2.31 -4.14 -10.71
C VAL A 115 3.32 -5.28 -10.70
N VAL A 116 3.08 -6.27 -9.84
CA VAL A 116 3.88 -7.49 -9.76
C VAL A 116 2.99 -8.71 -9.84
N ASP A 117 3.40 -9.68 -10.66
CA ASP A 117 2.83 -11.01 -10.69
C ASP A 117 3.66 -11.90 -9.77
N THR A 118 3.05 -12.44 -8.72
CA THR A 118 3.74 -13.34 -7.80
C THR A 118 3.23 -14.76 -7.90
N THR A 119 4.19 -15.68 -8.01
CA THR A 119 4.01 -17.13 -7.95
C THR A 119 4.70 -17.75 -6.74
N THR A 120 5.38 -16.94 -5.92
CA THR A 120 6.30 -17.40 -4.89
C THR A 120 6.25 -16.54 -3.61
N SER A 121 6.51 -17.19 -2.47
CA SER A 121 6.53 -16.63 -1.12
C SER A 121 7.71 -17.28 -0.36
N PRO A 122 8.35 -16.64 0.64
CA PRO A 122 8.01 -15.36 1.31
C PRO A 122 8.55 -14.12 0.59
N PHE A 123 8.11 -12.94 1.04
CA PHE A 123 8.52 -11.63 0.56
C PHE A 123 9.28 -10.88 1.65
N ILE A 124 10.18 -10.01 1.21
CA ILE A 124 10.90 -9.08 2.08
C ILE A 124 10.81 -7.66 1.51
N ALA A 125 10.62 -6.67 2.38
CA ALA A 125 10.72 -5.25 2.06
C ALA A 125 11.80 -4.60 2.92
N TYR A 126 12.62 -3.74 2.31
CA TYR A 126 13.72 -3.07 2.99
C TYR A 126 14.11 -1.76 2.29
N ILE A 127 14.81 -0.90 3.03
CA ILE A 127 15.50 0.27 2.48
C ILE A 127 16.95 -0.10 2.20
N SER A 128 17.50 0.38 1.09
CA SER A 128 18.93 0.24 0.80
C SER A 128 19.59 1.59 0.95
N ASP A 129 20.47 1.72 1.94
CA ASP A 129 21.18 2.96 2.25
C ASP A 129 22.59 2.63 2.77
N ASP A 130 23.56 3.54 2.66
CA ASP A 130 24.92 3.32 3.13
C ASP A 130 25.09 3.51 4.65
N ASN A 131 24.18 4.24 5.31
CA ASN A 131 24.21 4.43 6.75
C ASN A 131 22.81 4.41 7.40
N CYS A 132 22.28 3.21 7.61
CA CYS A 132 20.96 3.05 8.24
C CYS A 132 20.76 3.76 9.59
N ASN A 133 21.84 4.09 10.33
CA ASN A 133 21.73 4.71 11.64
C ASN A 133 21.24 6.16 11.60
N ASP A 134 21.43 6.87 10.49
CA ASP A 134 20.99 8.26 10.33
C ASP A 134 19.64 8.38 9.60
N ASN A 135 19.03 7.24 9.26
CA ASN A 135 17.69 7.19 8.71
C ASN A 135 16.65 7.50 9.79
N ILE A 136 15.68 8.32 9.41
CA ILE A 136 14.52 8.68 10.23
C ILE A 136 13.24 8.59 9.42
N GLY A 137 12.11 8.51 10.13
CA GLY A 137 10.79 8.44 9.52
C GLY A 137 10.36 7.03 9.09
N GLN A 138 9.16 6.97 8.53
CA GLN A 138 8.52 5.72 8.12
C GLN A 138 7.73 5.93 6.83
N ALA A 139 7.45 4.82 6.16
CA ALA A 139 6.53 4.77 5.05
C ALA A 139 5.59 3.58 5.19
N THR A 140 4.47 3.63 4.48
CA THR A 140 3.53 2.52 4.39
C THR A 140 3.61 1.92 3.00
N LEU A 141 4.02 0.66 2.91
CA LEU A 141 3.88 -0.13 1.70
C LEU A 141 2.43 -0.62 1.63
N LEU A 142 1.68 -0.07 0.67
CA LEU A 142 0.32 -0.49 0.37
C LEU A 142 0.35 -1.55 -0.72
N ILE A 143 -0.26 -2.69 -0.44
CA ILE A 143 -0.33 -3.86 -1.31
C ILE A 143 -1.80 -4.13 -1.58
N GLN A 144 -2.20 -4.01 -2.85
CA GLN A 144 -3.58 -4.25 -3.27
C GLN A 144 -3.58 -5.38 -4.29
N LYS A 145 -4.52 -6.30 -4.16
CA LYS A 145 -4.68 -7.34 -5.18
C LYS A 145 -5.31 -6.72 -6.43
N ALA A 146 -4.76 -7.05 -7.60
CA ALA A 146 -5.28 -6.62 -8.88
C ALA A 146 -6.24 -7.70 -9.41
N ASN A 147 -7.46 -7.29 -9.76
CA ASN A 147 -8.48 -8.14 -10.37
C ASN A 147 -8.41 -8.11 -11.90
#